data_AF-A0A7S2PT31-F1
#
_entry.id   AF-A0A7S2PT31-F1
#
_cell.length_a   1.000
_cell.length_b   1.000
_cell.length_c   1.000
_cell.angle_alpha   90.00
_cell.angle_beta   90.00
_cell.angle_gamma   90.00
#
_symmetry.space_group_name_H-M   'P 1'
#
loop_
_entity.id
_entity.type
_entity.pdbx_description
1 polymer ?
#
loop_
_entity_poly.entity_id
_entity_poly.type
_entity_poly.pdbx_seq_one_letter_code
_entity_poly.pdbx_strand_id
1 'polypeptide(L)'
;EARSPRRALAQSCSQDAVGLLSACTNARAGEEDALADGSPVVLDLEAGAARGVRRLAPPPAGCQRALFAWVFPLLRRAADQEQLRPEDLFELPPDADPEEAYVRFAGGWRRRLAKSSWQQPANGAFATLASWAGAQKRGRVLLQAIFDVNGKDLYIFWFMRLIQAALEFAFPFFLNQITTYVTDGTNSVGCGYGVSLSLSLLLCNMLTTFIDVNAHLGLESIAMTIQAATT
;
A
#
# COMPACT_ATOMS: atom_id res chain seq x y z
N GLU A 1 34.61 49.69 12.38
CA GLU A 1 33.31 49.02 12.56
C GLU A 1 33.03 48.12 11.35
N ALA A 2 33.06 46.79 11.56
CA ALA A 2 32.94 45.80 10.51
C ALA A 2 31.57 45.10 10.59
N ARG A 3 30.78 45.16 9.51
CA ARG A 3 29.46 44.51 9.40
C ARG A 3 29.60 43.06 8.97
N SER A 4 28.95 42.17 9.72
CA SER A 4 28.93 40.71 9.56
C SER A 4 28.06 40.23 8.37
N PRO A 5 28.55 39.33 7.49
CA PRO A 5 27.84 38.88 6.28
C PRO A 5 26.91 37.66 6.47
N ARG A 6 26.54 37.30 7.72
CA ARG A 6 25.80 36.04 7.99
C ARG A 6 24.28 36.09 7.84
N ARG A 7 23.67 37.19 7.40
CA ARG A 7 22.19 37.31 7.31
C ARG A 7 21.57 37.12 5.91
N ALA A 8 22.37 37.00 4.85
CA ALA A 8 21.82 36.93 3.49
C ALA A 8 21.38 35.52 3.02
N LEU A 9 21.76 34.44 3.71
CA LEU A 9 21.50 33.07 3.26
C LEU A 9 20.23 32.42 3.85
N ALA A 10 19.53 33.08 4.78
CA ALA A 10 18.32 32.54 5.39
C ALA A 10 17.03 32.89 4.63
N GLN A 11 17.05 33.84 3.69
CA GLN A 11 15.85 34.25 2.94
C GLN A 11 15.61 33.48 1.64
N SER A 12 16.62 32.77 1.11
CA SER A 12 16.48 32.06 -0.18
C SER A 12 15.88 30.64 -0.08
N CYS A 13 15.69 30.08 1.12
CA CYS A 13 15.19 28.71 1.29
C CYS A 13 13.68 28.61 1.57
N SER A 14 12.98 29.73 1.70
CA SER A 14 11.54 29.75 2.04
C SER A 14 10.62 29.88 0.82
N GLN A 15 11.11 30.27 -0.35
CA GLN A 15 10.24 30.51 -1.53
C GLN A 15 10.06 29.29 -2.42
N ASP A 16 10.97 28.31 -2.38
CA ASP A 16 10.87 27.10 -3.23
C ASP A 16 9.91 26.03 -2.66
N ALA A 17 9.57 26.09 -1.36
CA ALA A 17 8.67 25.13 -0.73
C ALA A 17 7.18 25.41 -1.04
N VAL A 18 6.82 26.63 -1.42
CA VAL A 18 5.43 27.01 -1.72
C VAL A 18 5.04 26.66 -3.17
N GLY A 19 6.02 26.58 -4.09
CA GLY A 19 5.77 26.18 -5.48
C GLY A 19 5.41 24.70 -5.67
N LEU A 20 5.95 23.80 -4.84
CA LEU A 20 5.72 22.36 -4.98
C LEU A 20 4.36 21.88 -4.45
N LEU A 21 3.72 22.63 -3.54
CA LEU A 21 2.37 22.31 -3.08
C LEU A 21 1.28 22.76 -4.06
N SER A 22 1.55 23.81 -4.86
CA SER A 22 0.62 24.30 -5.89
C SER A 22 0.52 23.35 -7.10
N ALA A 23 1.59 22.62 -7.42
CA ALA A 23 1.61 21.65 -8.52
C ALA A 23 0.79 20.37 -8.20
N CYS A 24 0.68 19.97 -6.93
CA CYS A 24 -0.10 18.79 -6.54
C CYS A 24 -1.62 19.05 -6.46
N THR A 25 -2.06 20.30 -6.33
CA THR A 25 -3.50 20.62 -6.35
C THR A 25 -4.08 20.68 -7.76
N ASN A 26 -3.28 21.05 -8.77
CA ASN A 26 -3.77 21.14 -10.15
C ASN A 26 -3.87 19.79 -10.88
N ALA A 27 -3.25 18.73 -10.37
CA ALA A 27 -3.42 17.38 -10.89
C ALA A 27 -4.76 16.73 -10.48
N ARG A 28 -5.48 17.31 -9.51
CA ARG A 28 -6.74 16.75 -8.99
C ARG A 28 -8.00 17.43 -9.53
N ALA A 29 -7.85 18.54 -10.26
CA ALA A 29 -8.97 19.30 -10.82
C ALA A 29 -9.39 18.84 -12.24
N GLY A 30 -8.81 17.76 -12.76
CA GLY A 30 -9.13 17.21 -14.08
C GLY A 30 -9.93 15.88 -14.05
N GLU A 31 -10.29 15.38 -12.87
CA GLU A 31 -10.87 14.03 -12.70
C GLU A 31 -12.31 14.05 -12.14
N GLU A 32 -12.99 15.21 -12.21
CA GLU A 32 -14.40 15.34 -11.76
C GLU A 32 -15.42 15.44 -12.89
N ASP A 33 -15.01 15.58 -14.16
CA ASP A 33 -15.93 15.69 -15.32
C ASP A 33 -16.16 14.37 -16.08
N ALA A 34 -15.60 13.24 -15.62
CA ALA A 34 -15.74 11.94 -16.29
C ALA A 34 -16.81 11.00 -15.67
N LEU A 35 -17.58 11.45 -14.67
CA LEU A 35 -18.50 10.61 -13.90
C LEU A 35 -19.99 10.82 -14.21
N ALA A 36 -20.33 11.17 -15.45
CA ALA A 36 -21.72 11.40 -15.87
C ALA A 36 -22.12 10.71 -17.20
N ASP A 37 -21.31 9.78 -17.72
CA ASP A 37 -21.73 8.94 -18.84
C ASP A 37 -22.04 7.53 -18.34
N GLY A 38 -23.32 7.30 -18.03
CA GLY A 38 -23.89 6.03 -17.61
C GLY A 38 -24.01 5.03 -18.78
N SER A 39 -22.99 4.94 -19.63
CA SER A 39 -22.89 3.87 -20.60
C SER A 39 -22.62 2.56 -19.85
N PRO A 40 -23.44 1.52 -20.03
CA PRO A 40 -23.13 0.21 -19.47
C PRO A 40 -21.74 -0.18 -19.97
N VAL A 41 -20.85 -0.57 -19.06
CA VAL A 41 -19.58 -1.21 -19.41
C VAL A 41 -19.93 -2.56 -20.04
N VAL A 42 -20.30 -2.52 -21.32
CA VAL A 42 -20.38 -3.68 -22.18
C VAL A 42 -18.92 -4.08 -22.36
N LEU A 43 -18.52 -5.07 -21.58
CA LEU A 43 -17.31 -5.84 -21.75
C LEU A 43 -17.39 -6.52 -23.12
N ASP A 44 -17.12 -5.78 -24.18
CA ASP A 44 -17.07 -6.22 -25.57
C ASP A 44 -15.80 -7.09 -25.76
N LEU A 45 -15.81 -8.25 -25.12
CA LEU A 45 -14.72 -9.21 -25.13
C LEU A 45 -14.64 -9.99 -26.45
N GLU A 46 -15.71 -10.02 -27.24
CA GLU A 46 -15.83 -10.97 -28.36
C GLU A 46 -15.37 -10.45 -29.74
N ALA A 47 -15.22 -9.14 -29.96
CA ALA A 47 -14.98 -8.63 -31.33
C ALA A 47 -13.51 -8.49 -31.76
N GLY A 48 -12.53 -8.87 -30.93
CA GLY A 48 -11.09 -8.65 -31.22
C GLY A 48 -10.19 -9.87 -31.09
N ALA A 49 -10.73 -11.08 -31.31
CA ALA A 49 -10.00 -12.35 -31.26
C ALA A 49 -9.13 -12.65 -32.50
N ALA A 50 -8.69 -11.63 -33.24
CA ALA A 50 -7.84 -11.78 -34.42
C ALA A 50 -6.44 -11.20 -34.16
N ARG A 51 -5.55 -12.06 -33.64
CA ARG A 51 -4.08 -11.97 -33.73
C ARG A 51 -3.45 -10.61 -33.40
N GLY A 52 -3.35 -10.35 -32.10
CA GLY A 52 -2.40 -9.40 -31.54
C GLY A 52 -2.25 -9.77 -30.07
N VAL A 53 -1.02 -9.74 -29.55
CA VAL A 53 -0.72 -9.96 -28.13
C VAL A 53 -1.59 -9.00 -27.31
N ARG A 54 -2.77 -9.44 -26.85
CA ARG A 54 -3.65 -8.66 -25.99
C ARG A 54 -3.02 -8.70 -24.60
N ARG A 55 -2.05 -7.81 -24.39
CA ARG A 55 -1.57 -7.45 -23.05
C ARG A 55 -2.79 -7.05 -22.25
N LEU A 56 -3.08 -7.77 -21.17
CA LEU A 56 -4.23 -7.44 -20.34
C LEU A 56 -4.02 -6.05 -19.74
N ALA A 57 -5.09 -5.25 -19.74
CA ALA A 57 -5.05 -3.89 -19.21
C ALA A 57 -4.59 -3.90 -17.74
N PRO A 58 -3.88 -2.86 -17.29
CA PRO A 58 -3.46 -2.73 -15.90
C PRO A 58 -4.68 -2.79 -14.96
N PRO A 59 -4.50 -3.24 -13.72
CA PRO A 59 -5.60 -3.36 -12.78
C PRO A 59 -6.29 -1.99 -12.60
N PRO A 60 -7.63 -1.92 -12.75
CA PRO A 60 -8.40 -0.69 -12.58
C PRO A 60 -8.21 -0.13 -11.17
N ALA A 61 -8.28 1.20 -11.01
CA ALA A 61 -8.20 1.83 -9.70
C ALA A 61 -9.47 1.59 -8.86
N GLY A 62 -9.38 1.80 -7.54
CA GLY A 62 -10.54 1.80 -6.64
C GLY A 62 -11.07 0.42 -6.24
N CYS A 63 -12.40 0.30 -6.10
CA CYS A 63 -13.05 -0.89 -5.53
C CYS A 63 -12.83 -2.17 -6.34
N GLN A 64 -12.67 -2.06 -7.67
CA GLN A 64 -12.40 -3.22 -8.52
C GLN A 64 -11.03 -3.86 -8.20
N ARG A 65 -10.04 -3.05 -7.82
CA ARG A 65 -8.74 -3.55 -7.34
C ARG A 65 -8.88 -4.28 -6.03
N ALA A 66 -9.62 -3.69 -5.10
CA ALA A 66 -9.75 -4.20 -3.73
C ALA A 66 -10.59 -5.49 -3.62
N LEU A 67 -11.48 -5.72 -4.60
CA LEU A 67 -12.26 -6.95 -4.74
C LEU A 67 -11.59 -7.98 -5.67
N PHE A 68 -10.40 -7.68 -6.18
CA PHE A 68 -9.68 -8.54 -7.15
C PHE A 68 -10.52 -8.87 -8.39
N ALA A 69 -11.47 -8.00 -8.76
CA ALA A 69 -12.38 -8.25 -9.87
C ALA A 69 -11.64 -8.37 -11.22
N TRP A 70 -10.49 -7.72 -11.32
CA TRP A 70 -9.59 -7.77 -12.47
C TRP A 70 -8.93 -9.14 -12.68
N VAL A 71 -8.91 -10.02 -11.67
CA VAL A 71 -8.35 -11.37 -11.77
C VAL A 71 -9.35 -12.36 -12.40
N PHE A 72 -10.66 -12.07 -12.35
CA PHE A 72 -11.70 -12.97 -12.85
C PHE A 72 -11.56 -13.35 -14.34
N PRO A 73 -11.21 -12.45 -15.26
CA PRO A 73 -10.96 -12.83 -16.65
C PRO A 73 -9.85 -13.88 -16.79
N LEU A 74 -8.79 -13.78 -15.98
CA LEU A 74 -7.70 -14.74 -15.97
C LEU A 74 -8.16 -16.10 -15.41
N LEU A 75 -8.93 -16.10 -14.30
CA LEU A 75 -9.48 -17.32 -13.71
C LEU A 75 -10.46 -18.03 -14.65
N ARG A 76 -11.33 -17.27 -15.33
CA ARG A 76 -12.24 -17.81 -16.34
C ARG A 76 -11.47 -18.45 -17.49
N ARG A 77 -10.43 -17.76 -17.98
CA ARG A 77 -9.57 -18.30 -19.03
C ARG A 77 -8.80 -19.55 -18.59
N ALA A 78 -8.35 -19.61 -17.34
CA ALA A 78 -7.72 -20.79 -16.75
C ALA A 78 -8.70 -21.96 -16.55
N ALA A 79 -10.00 -21.68 -16.41
CA ALA A 79 -11.03 -22.71 -16.37
C ALA A 79 -11.36 -23.23 -17.77
N ASP A 80 -11.36 -22.34 -18.78
CA ASP A 80 -11.64 -22.69 -20.18
C ASP A 80 -10.43 -23.33 -20.89
N GLN A 81 -9.20 -23.01 -20.47
CA GLN A 81 -7.94 -23.49 -21.04
C GLN A 81 -7.19 -24.33 -20.00
N GLU A 82 -6.79 -25.56 -20.33
CA GLU A 82 -6.11 -26.47 -19.39
C GLU A 82 -4.78 -25.92 -18.85
N GLN A 83 -4.13 -24.99 -19.56
CA GLN A 83 -2.85 -24.40 -19.14
C GLN A 83 -2.70 -22.95 -19.58
N LEU A 84 -2.54 -22.05 -18.59
CA LEU A 84 -2.15 -20.66 -18.81
C LEU A 84 -0.72 -20.58 -19.33
N ARG A 85 -0.49 -19.71 -20.32
CA ARG A 85 0.86 -19.43 -20.83
C ARG A 85 1.39 -18.11 -20.26
N PRO A 86 2.71 -17.87 -20.26
CA PRO A 86 3.28 -16.61 -19.78
C PRO A 86 2.74 -15.36 -20.51
N GLU A 87 2.35 -15.50 -21.78
CA GLU A 87 1.79 -14.40 -22.56
C GLU A 87 0.37 -14.02 -22.13
N ASP A 88 -0.29 -14.86 -21.33
CA ASP A 88 -1.62 -14.63 -20.79
C ASP A 88 -1.60 -13.90 -19.44
N LEU A 89 -0.41 -13.71 -18.87
CA LEU A 89 -0.23 -13.00 -17.61
C LEU A 89 -0.31 -11.48 -17.82
N PHE A 90 -0.72 -10.79 -16.76
CA PHE A 90 -0.72 -9.33 -16.74
C PHE A 90 0.69 -8.78 -16.79
N GLU A 91 0.85 -7.63 -17.45
CA GLU A 91 2.11 -6.91 -17.38
C GLU A 91 2.31 -6.37 -15.98
N LEU A 92 3.56 -6.44 -15.51
CA LEU A 92 3.90 -5.91 -14.20
C LEU A 92 3.75 -4.38 -14.25
N PRO A 93 3.07 -3.76 -13.27
CA PRO A 93 3.00 -2.31 -13.22
C PRO A 93 4.41 -1.73 -13.04
N PRO A 94 4.68 -0.52 -13.56
CA PRO A 94 6.02 0.09 -13.49
C PRO A 94 6.54 0.19 -12.05
N ASP A 95 5.64 0.44 -11.10
CA ASP A 95 5.98 0.48 -9.67
C ASP A 95 6.47 -0.83 -9.06
N ALA A 96 6.17 -1.96 -9.70
CA ALA A 96 6.63 -3.28 -9.29
C ALA A 96 7.79 -3.79 -10.16
N ASP A 97 8.26 -3.01 -11.14
CA ASP A 97 9.45 -3.36 -11.92
C ASP A 97 10.69 -3.46 -11.00
N PRO A 98 11.40 -4.60 -10.97
CA PRO A 98 12.61 -4.76 -10.16
C PRO A 98 13.67 -3.69 -10.41
N GLU A 99 13.85 -3.24 -11.66
CA GLU A 99 14.86 -2.23 -11.98
C GLU A 99 14.49 -0.88 -11.37
N GLU A 100 13.23 -0.46 -11.48
CA GLU A 100 12.74 0.76 -10.85
C GLU A 100 12.82 0.67 -9.32
N ALA A 101 12.42 -0.46 -8.74
CA ALA A 101 12.49 -0.71 -7.30
C ALA A 101 13.94 -0.60 -6.79
N TYR A 102 14.90 -1.18 -7.51
CA TYR A 102 16.32 -1.07 -7.21
C TYR A 102 16.82 0.38 -7.28
N VAL A 103 16.46 1.13 -8.33
CA VAL A 103 16.86 2.54 -8.48
C VAL A 103 16.33 3.40 -7.32
N ARG A 104 15.06 3.23 -6.94
CA ARG A 104 14.44 3.92 -5.79
C ARG A 104 15.16 3.57 -4.50
N PHE A 105 15.41 2.29 -4.27
CA PHE A 105 16.12 1.77 -3.10
C PHE A 105 17.55 2.30 -3.01
N ALA A 106 18.35 2.16 -4.08
CA ALA A 106 19.72 2.65 -4.16
C ALA A 106 19.80 4.17 -3.95
N GLY A 107 18.85 4.94 -4.50
CA GLY A 107 18.72 6.38 -4.27
C GLY A 107 18.43 6.72 -2.81
N GLY A 108 17.51 6.00 -2.16
CA GLY A 108 17.24 6.13 -0.72
C GLY A 108 18.46 5.79 0.14
N TRP A 109 19.12 4.68 -0.16
CA TRP A 109 20.32 4.21 0.52
C TRP A 109 21.47 5.22 0.42
N ARG A 110 21.79 5.72 -0.78
CA ARG A 110 22.85 6.74 -0.98
C ARG A 110 22.55 8.03 -0.20
N ARG A 111 21.29 8.49 -0.22
CA ARG A 111 20.87 9.68 0.57
C ARG A 111 21.05 9.46 2.08
N ARG A 112 20.74 8.26 2.58
CA ARG A 112 20.92 7.90 4.00
C ARG A 112 22.40 7.77 4.36
N LEU A 113 23.20 7.15 3.51
CA LEU A 113 24.64 7.06 3.69
C LEU A 113 25.30 8.44 3.75
N ALA A 114 24.90 9.38 2.89
CA ALA A 114 25.43 10.74 2.91
C ALA A 114 25.07 11.52 4.19
N LYS A 115 23.88 11.26 4.76
CA LYS A 115 23.42 11.89 6.01
C LYS A 115 24.02 11.26 7.25
N SER A 116 24.21 9.95 7.25
CA SER A 116 24.97 9.28 8.31
C SER A 116 26.42 9.70 8.12
N SER A 117 26.98 10.48 9.05
CA SER A 117 28.41 10.80 9.09
C SER A 117 29.21 9.50 9.30
N TRP A 118 29.30 8.68 8.25
CA TRP A 118 30.19 7.54 8.13
C TRP A 118 31.62 8.09 8.07
N GLN A 119 32.06 8.64 9.20
CA GLN A 119 33.44 8.87 9.50
C GLN A 119 34.11 7.51 9.41
N GLN A 120 35.12 7.43 8.54
CA GLN A 120 35.96 6.26 8.37
C GLN A 120 36.33 5.68 9.75
N PRO A 121 36.33 4.34 9.90
CA PRO A 121 36.75 3.73 11.15
C PRO A 121 38.15 4.23 11.49
N ALA A 122 38.32 4.79 12.69
CA ALA A 122 39.62 5.24 13.16
C ALA A 122 40.59 4.04 13.13
N ASN A 123 41.65 4.16 12.34
CA ASN A 123 42.71 3.16 12.23
C ASN A 123 43.42 3.02 13.60
N GLY A 124 42.92 2.17 14.47
CA GLY A 124 43.46 1.95 15.80
C GLY A 124 43.09 0.58 16.35
N ALA A 125 43.86 0.11 17.35
CA ALA A 125 43.83 -1.24 17.93
C ALA A 125 42.47 -1.71 18.50
N PHE A 126 41.43 -0.87 18.47
CA PHE A 126 40.03 -1.19 18.80
C PHE A 126 39.17 -1.63 17.59
N ALA A 127 39.80 -2.02 16.49
CA ALA A 127 39.12 -2.39 15.24
C ALA A 127 38.12 -3.55 15.37
N THR A 128 38.30 -4.46 16.34
CA THR A 128 37.45 -5.65 16.52
C THR A 128 36.13 -5.36 17.26
N LEU A 129 36.12 -4.42 18.22
CA LEU A 129 34.86 -3.94 18.83
C LEU A 129 34.15 -2.92 17.93
N ALA A 130 34.92 -2.15 17.15
CA ALA A 130 34.39 -1.24 16.14
C ALA A 130 33.69 -1.97 14.98
N SER A 131 34.03 -3.23 14.67
CA SER A 131 33.40 -4.00 13.59
C SER A 131 31.95 -4.40 13.91
N TRP A 132 31.67 -4.81 15.16
CA TRP A 132 30.31 -5.13 15.62
C TRP A 132 29.43 -3.88 15.68
N ALA A 133 29.94 -2.78 16.25
CA ALA A 133 29.24 -1.51 16.27
C ALA A 133 29.03 -0.94 14.84
N GLY A 134 29.97 -1.18 13.93
CA GLY A 134 29.86 -0.82 12.51
C GLY A 134 28.78 -1.62 11.77
N ALA A 135 28.70 -2.93 12.01
CA ALA A 135 27.65 -3.79 11.44
C ALA A 135 26.25 -3.37 11.91
N GLN A 136 26.07 -3.07 13.19
CA GLN A 136 24.80 -2.58 13.73
C GLN A 136 24.38 -1.24 13.12
N LYS A 137 25.34 -0.34 12.87
CA LYS A 137 25.09 0.93 12.16
C LYS A 137 24.69 0.71 10.69
N ARG A 138 25.32 -0.24 9.97
CA ARG A 138 24.93 -0.61 8.60
C ARG A 138 23.51 -1.16 8.54
N GLY A 139 23.16 -2.07 9.44
CA GLY A 139 21.81 -2.63 9.52
C GLY A 139 20.76 -1.56 9.80
N ARG A 140 21.05 -0.59 10.68
CA ARG A 140 20.15 0.53 10.93
C ARG A 140 19.95 1.43 9.70
N VAL A 141 21.02 1.75 8.97
CA VAL A 141 20.94 2.55 7.73
C VAL A 141 20.12 1.80 6.67
N LEU A 142 20.27 0.48 6.59
CA LEU A 142 19.47 -0.38 5.71
C LEU A 142 18.01 -0.32 6.01
N LEU A 143 17.67 -0.57 7.27
CA LEU A 143 16.29 -0.55 7.72
C LEU A 143 15.68 0.83 7.45
N GLN A 144 16.41 1.92 7.74
CA GLN A 144 15.95 3.28 7.43
C GLN A 144 15.76 3.54 5.93
N ALA A 145 16.64 3.02 5.07
CA ALA A 145 16.48 3.17 3.62
C ALA A 145 15.23 2.40 3.11
N ILE A 146 14.99 1.20 3.62
CA ILE A 146 13.78 0.41 3.32
C ILE A 146 12.53 1.16 3.77
N PHE A 147 12.51 1.70 5.00
CA PHE A 147 11.40 2.49 5.51
C PHE A 147 11.21 3.82 4.78
N ASP A 148 12.27 4.46 4.28
CA ASP A 148 12.12 5.70 3.52
C ASP A 148 11.43 5.48 2.17
N VAL A 149 11.67 4.33 1.55
CA VAL A 149 11.13 4.01 0.22
C VAL A 149 9.72 3.43 0.34
N ASN A 150 9.54 2.44 1.21
CA ASN A 150 8.28 1.69 1.33
C ASN A 150 7.45 2.08 2.57
N GLY A 151 7.92 3.02 3.39
CA GLY A 151 7.31 3.30 4.68
C GLY A 151 5.88 3.78 4.57
N LYS A 152 5.57 4.64 3.60
CA LYS A 152 4.19 5.13 3.39
C LYS A 152 3.21 3.98 3.20
N ASP A 153 3.54 3.04 2.32
CA ASP A 153 2.65 1.91 2.01
C ASP A 153 2.62 0.91 3.16
N LEU A 154 3.76 0.65 3.79
CA LEU A 154 3.83 -0.15 5.02
C LEU A 154 2.91 0.42 6.11
N TYR A 155 2.95 1.73 6.35
CA TYR A 155 2.09 2.37 7.36
C TYR A 155 0.60 2.21 7.04
N ILE A 156 0.21 2.31 5.78
CA ILE A 156 -1.18 2.12 5.36
C ILE A 156 -1.64 0.69 5.70
N PHE A 157 -0.87 -0.33 5.33
CA PHE A 157 -1.25 -1.72 5.58
C PHE A 157 -1.16 -2.12 7.06
N TRP A 158 -0.20 -1.57 7.81
CA TRP A 158 -0.14 -1.74 9.26
C TRP A 158 -1.32 -1.08 9.97
N PHE A 159 -1.75 0.08 9.50
CA PHE A 159 -2.95 0.74 10.01
C PHE A 159 -4.22 -0.05 9.70
N MET A 160 -4.33 -0.63 8.50
CA MET A 160 -5.40 -1.56 8.16
C MET A 160 -5.42 -2.78 9.09
N ARG A 161 -4.26 -3.37 9.40
CA ARG A 161 -4.14 -4.45 10.40
C ARG A 161 -4.62 -4.04 11.78
N LEU A 162 -4.31 -2.81 12.22
CA LEU A 162 -4.79 -2.29 13.50
C LEU A 162 -6.32 -2.17 13.52
N ILE A 163 -6.93 -1.68 12.44
CA ILE A 163 -8.39 -1.60 12.31
C ILE A 163 -9.01 -3.01 12.36
N GLN A 164 -8.43 -3.96 11.62
CA GLN A 164 -8.90 -5.35 11.62
C GLN A 164 -8.86 -5.95 13.03
N ALA A 165 -7.76 -5.79 13.77
CA ALA A 165 -7.68 -6.23 15.16
C ALA A 165 -8.75 -5.56 16.04
N ALA A 166 -9.02 -4.27 15.86
CA ALA A 166 -10.09 -3.57 16.60
C ALA A 166 -11.50 -4.12 16.26
N LEU A 167 -11.76 -4.47 15.01
CA LEU A 167 -13.01 -5.09 14.58
C LEU A 167 -13.19 -6.51 15.16
N GLU A 168 -12.11 -7.28 15.26
CA GLU A 168 -12.13 -8.60 15.91
C GLU A 168 -12.50 -8.50 17.39
N PHE A 169 -12.08 -7.44 18.09
CA PHE A 169 -12.54 -7.16 19.46
C PHE A 169 -14.02 -6.76 19.53
N ALA A 170 -14.60 -6.20 18.47
CA ALA A 170 -16.01 -5.85 18.43
C ALA A 170 -16.92 -7.09 18.24
N PHE A 171 -16.42 -8.16 17.62
CA PHE A 171 -17.17 -9.40 17.41
C PHE A 171 -17.76 -10.03 18.70
N PRO A 172 -16.99 -10.26 19.78
CA PRO A 172 -17.55 -10.79 21.02
C PRO A 172 -18.55 -9.84 21.67
N PHE A 173 -18.41 -8.52 21.49
CA PHE A 173 -19.38 -7.55 21.97
C PHE A 173 -20.74 -7.72 21.28
N PHE A 174 -20.77 -7.82 19.94
CA PHE A 174 -22.00 -8.05 19.20
C PHE A 174 -22.64 -9.40 19.53
N LEU A 175 -21.84 -10.45 19.66
CA LEU A 175 -22.35 -11.75 20.07
C LEU A 175 -23.01 -11.69 21.45
N ASN A 176 -22.37 -11.05 22.42
CA ASN A 176 -22.94 -10.90 23.76
C ASN A 176 -24.28 -10.13 23.73
N GLN A 177 -24.38 -9.06 22.93
CA GLN A 177 -25.63 -8.32 22.76
C GLN A 177 -26.73 -9.17 22.13
N ILE A 178 -26.40 -9.97 21.11
CA ILE A 178 -27.36 -10.89 20.46
C ILE A 178 -27.80 -11.97 21.46
N THR A 179 -26.88 -12.56 22.22
CA THR A 179 -27.24 -13.57 23.22
C THR A 179 -28.16 -12.99 24.29
N THR A 180 -27.83 -11.81 24.83
CA THR A 180 -28.69 -11.12 25.82
C THR A 180 -30.06 -10.80 25.24
N TYR A 181 -30.12 -10.35 23.99
CA TYR A 181 -31.39 -10.08 23.31
C TYR A 181 -32.28 -11.34 23.21
N VAL A 182 -31.67 -12.49 22.88
CA VAL A 182 -32.37 -13.78 22.75
C VAL A 182 -32.79 -14.33 24.12
N THR A 183 -31.95 -14.22 25.15
CA THR A 183 -32.24 -14.79 26.47
C THR A 183 -33.29 -14.00 27.23
N ASP A 184 -33.24 -12.67 27.15
CA ASP A 184 -34.04 -11.84 28.08
C ASP A 184 -35.52 -11.82 27.71
N GLY A 185 -35.89 -12.09 26.45
CA GLY A 185 -37.27 -12.40 26.00
C GLY A 185 -38.36 -11.35 26.31
N THR A 186 -38.01 -10.28 27.02
CA THR A 186 -38.90 -9.28 27.65
C THR A 186 -38.64 -7.89 27.08
N ASN A 187 -37.74 -7.79 26.10
CA ASN A 187 -37.36 -6.54 25.48
C ASN A 187 -38.52 -6.00 24.65
N SER A 188 -39.13 -4.91 25.11
CA SER A 188 -40.06 -4.05 24.34
C SER A 188 -39.45 -3.51 23.04
N VAL A 189 -38.15 -3.73 22.86
CA VAL A 189 -37.39 -3.44 21.65
C VAL A 189 -37.74 -4.50 20.60
N GLY A 190 -38.58 -4.11 19.63
CA GLY A 190 -39.14 -5.01 18.63
C GLY A 190 -38.11 -5.79 17.80
N CYS A 191 -38.60 -6.76 17.02
CA CYS A 191 -37.83 -7.65 16.13
C CYS A 191 -36.73 -6.95 15.30
N GLY A 192 -36.94 -5.67 14.95
CA GLY A 192 -35.96 -4.86 14.22
C GLY A 192 -34.60 -4.70 14.91
N TYR A 193 -34.52 -4.74 16.24
CA TYR A 193 -33.24 -4.62 16.96
C TYR A 193 -32.37 -5.88 16.83
N GLY A 194 -32.97 -7.07 16.92
CA GLY A 194 -32.24 -8.32 16.69
C GLY A 194 -31.73 -8.44 15.25
N VAL A 195 -32.55 -8.02 14.28
CA VAL A 195 -32.17 -7.99 12.85
C VAL A 195 -31.03 -6.99 12.62
N SER A 196 -31.08 -5.79 13.22
CA SER A 196 -30.03 -4.79 13.05
C SER A 196 -28.71 -5.21 13.68
N LEU A 197 -28.72 -5.84 14.87
CA LEU A 197 -27.52 -6.44 15.46
C LEU A 197 -26.91 -7.52 14.58
N SER A 198 -27.74 -8.43 14.04
CA SER A 198 -27.28 -9.51 13.15
C SER A 198 -26.68 -8.95 11.85
N LEU A 199 -27.31 -7.93 11.25
CA LEU A 199 -26.79 -7.26 10.06
C LEU A 199 -25.47 -6.53 10.37
N SER A 200 -25.37 -5.90 11.55
CA SER A 200 -24.15 -5.21 11.99
C SER A 200 -23.00 -6.20 12.20
N LEU A 201 -23.28 -7.38 12.76
CA LEU A 201 -22.32 -8.46 12.89
C LEU A 201 -21.84 -8.97 11.53
N LEU A 202 -22.77 -9.18 10.59
CA LEU A 202 -22.44 -9.58 9.22
C LEU A 202 -21.55 -8.55 8.52
N LEU A 203 -21.90 -7.26 8.61
CA LEU A 203 -21.11 -6.16 8.04
C LEU A 203 -19.73 -6.07 8.69
N CYS A 204 -19.65 -6.21 10.02
CA CYS A 204 -18.39 -6.23 10.74
C CYS A 204 -17.49 -7.37 10.24
N ASN A 205 -18.04 -8.58 10.08
CA ASN A 205 -17.30 -9.74 9.59
C ASN A 205 -16.82 -9.56 8.13
N MET A 206 -17.70 -9.04 7.26
CA MET A 206 -17.36 -8.74 5.86
C MET A 206 -16.23 -7.70 5.77
N LEU A 207 -16.32 -6.63 6.57
CA LEU A 207 -15.30 -5.57 6.62
C LEU A 207 -13.98 -6.10 7.17
N THR A 208 -14.02 -6.91 8.24
CA THR A 208 -12.82 -7.53 8.83
C THR A 208 -12.10 -8.40 7.80
N THR A 209 -12.84 -9.26 7.10
CA THR A 209 -12.30 -10.13 6.05
C THR A 209 -11.72 -9.32 4.89
N PHE A 210 -12.44 -8.30 4.44
CA PHE A 210 -12.00 -7.42 3.36
C PHE A 210 -10.68 -6.70 3.70
N ILE A 211 -10.56 -6.18 4.93
CA ILE A 211 -9.35 -5.50 5.40
C ILE A 211 -8.20 -6.49 5.53
N ASP A 212 -8.42 -7.68 6.11
CA ASP A 212 -7.38 -8.70 6.29
C ASP A 212 -6.77 -9.13 4.95
N VAL A 213 -7.59 -9.48 3.96
CA VAL A 213 -7.14 -9.90 2.64
C VAL A 213 -6.32 -8.80 1.94
N ASN A 214 -6.82 -7.57 1.94
CA ASN A 214 -6.12 -6.45 1.30
C ASN A 214 -4.80 -6.11 2.03
N ALA A 215 -4.80 -6.15 3.36
CA ALA A 215 -3.59 -5.88 4.14
C ALA A 215 -2.55 -6.98 3.96
N HIS A 216 -2.97 -8.25 3.92
CA HIS A 216 -2.08 -9.38 3.69
C HIS A 216 -1.40 -9.30 2.32
N LEU A 217 -2.19 -9.17 1.24
CA LEU A 217 -1.67 -9.10 -0.12
C LEU A 217 -0.81 -7.84 -0.35
N GLY A 218 -1.17 -6.72 0.28
CA GLY A 218 -0.36 -5.50 0.25
C GLY A 218 1.01 -5.68 0.88
N LEU A 219 1.07 -6.30 2.07
CA LEU A 219 2.32 -6.59 2.77
C LEU A 219 3.18 -7.59 2.00
N GLU A 220 2.58 -8.64 1.42
CA GLU A 220 3.30 -9.61 0.57
C GLU A 220 3.87 -8.95 -0.68
N SER A 221 3.09 -8.10 -1.35
CA SER A 221 3.57 -7.35 -2.52
C SER A 221 4.77 -6.46 -2.15
N ILE A 222 4.72 -5.74 -1.04
CA ILE A 222 5.87 -4.93 -0.57
C ILE A 222 7.08 -5.82 -0.26
N ALA A 223 6.86 -6.98 0.38
CA ALA A 223 7.94 -7.91 0.69
C ALA A 223 8.64 -8.42 -0.58
N MET A 224 7.87 -8.76 -1.62
CA MET A 224 8.41 -9.15 -2.92
C MET A 224 9.20 -8.01 -3.57
N THR A 225 8.70 -6.77 -3.52
CA THR A 225 9.41 -5.60 -4.05
C THR A 225 10.73 -5.35 -3.31
N ILE A 226 10.74 -5.49 -1.97
CA ILE A 226 11.97 -5.37 -1.18
C ILE A 226 12.95 -6.48 -1.55
N GLN A 227 12.48 -7.72 -1.70
CA GLN A 227 13.32 -8.85 -2.11
C GLN A 227 13.93 -8.58 -3.50
N ALA A 228 13.12 -8.23 -4.48
CA ALA A 228 13.56 -7.93 -5.84
C ALA A 228 14.57 -6.77 -5.91
N ALA A 229 14.42 -5.75 -5.06
CA ALA A 229 15.36 -4.63 -4.98
C ALA A 229 16.70 -4.97 -4.30
N THR A 230 16.80 -6.13 -3.62
CA THR A 230 17.98 -6.51 -2.83
C THR A 230 18.77 -7.69 -3.38
N THR A 231 18.18 -8.48 -4.28
CA THR A 231 18.84 -9.58 -5.01
C THR A 231 19.63 -9.05 -6.20
#